data_AF-A0A2U1CCM9-F1
#
_entry.id   AF-A0A2U1CCM9-F1
#
_cell.length_a   1.000
_cell.length_b   1.000
_cell.length_c   1.000
_cell.angle_alpha   90.00
_cell.angle_beta   90.00
_cell.angle_gamma   90.00
#
_symmetry.space_group_name_H-M   'P 1'
#
loop_
_entity.id
_entity.type
_entity.pdbx_description
1 polymer ?
#
loop_
_entity_poly.entity_id
_entity_poly.type
_entity_poly.pdbx_seq_one_letter_code
_entity_poly.pdbx_strand_id
1 'polypeptide(L)'
;MPEKTHMISVRLTDAERRKLSQICAVSGLPVSAAIREMIGGITIRQRPPQELHDLYVEINRIGKNINQIVRKANAGFATKEDIRELKFLMRTIETKMTELVKQ
;
A
#
# COMPACT_ATOMS: atom_id res chain seq x y z
N MET A 1 15.60 9.21 12.71
CA MET A 1 16.03 7.79 12.72
C MET A 1 17.52 7.76 12.95
N PRO A 2 18.04 6.88 13.82
CA PRO A 2 19.49 6.77 14.03
C PRO A 2 20.19 6.39 12.71
N GLU A 3 21.38 6.94 12.49
CA GLU A 3 22.17 6.68 11.28
C GLU A 3 22.64 5.22 11.20
N LYS A 4 22.68 4.68 9.97
CA LYS A 4 23.14 3.32 9.69
C LYS A 4 24.65 3.35 9.38
N THR A 5 25.48 3.31 10.42
CA THR A 5 26.94 3.49 10.34
C THR A 5 27.75 2.21 10.15
N HIS A 6 27.18 1.05 10.46
CA HIS A 6 27.90 -0.23 10.44
C HIS A 6 27.53 -1.07 9.22
N MET A 7 28.56 -1.58 8.53
CA MET A 7 28.41 -2.44 7.36
C MET A 7 28.61 -3.90 7.75
N ILE A 8 27.79 -4.78 7.16
CA ILE A 8 27.92 -6.23 7.31
C ILE A 8 28.21 -6.82 5.93
N SER A 9 29.27 -7.62 5.83
CA SER A 9 29.60 -8.45 4.67
C SER A 9 29.49 -9.92 5.07
N VAL A 10 28.69 -10.68 4.32
CA VAL A 10 28.45 -12.11 4.59
C VAL A 10 28.70 -12.90 3.30
N ARG A 11 29.48 -13.97 3.41
CA ARG A 11 29.60 -14.95 2.34
C ARG A 11 28.46 -15.94 2.45
N LEU A 12 27.75 -16.17 1.34
CA LEU A 12 26.62 -17.08 1.27
C LEU A 12 26.96 -18.23 0.34
N THR A 13 26.46 -19.41 0.69
CA THR A 13 26.33 -20.52 -0.26
C THR A 13 25.29 -20.19 -1.33
N ASP A 14 25.29 -20.93 -2.45
CA ASP A 14 24.30 -20.73 -3.51
C ASP A 14 22.86 -20.93 -3.01
N ALA A 15 22.64 -21.91 -2.11
CA ALA A 15 21.33 -22.17 -1.54
C ALA A 15 20.83 -21.00 -0.69
N GLU A 16 21.69 -20.44 0.16
CA GLU A 16 21.37 -19.28 0.99
C GLU A 16 21.12 -18.03 0.15
N ARG A 17 21.93 -17.81 -0.89
CA ARG A 17 21.73 -16.70 -1.83
C ARG A 17 20.38 -16.81 -2.53
N ARG A 18 19.99 -18.00 -3.00
CA ARG A 18 18.67 -18.23 -3.63
C ARG A 18 17.53 -17.94 -2.66
N LYS A 19 17.64 -18.44 -1.41
CA LYS A 19 16.64 -18.20 -0.37
C LYS A 19 16.51 -16.71 -0.04
N LEU A 20 17.62 -15.99 0.09
CA LEU A 20 17.62 -14.55 0.33
C LEU A 20 16.96 -13.78 -0.83
N SER A 21 17.27 -14.15 -2.08
CA SER A 21 16.63 -13.56 -3.27
C SER A 21 15.12 -13.81 -3.29
N GLN A 22 14.67 -15.02 -2.95
CA GLN A 22 13.24 -15.34 -2.87
C GLN A 22 12.53 -14.51 -1.79
N ILE A 23 13.14 -14.38 -0.61
CA ILE A 23 12.59 -13.53 0.47
C ILE A 23 12.45 -12.08 -0.01
N CYS A 24 13.45 -11.55 -0.70
CA CYS A 24 13.39 -10.19 -1.24
C CYS A 24 12.31 -10.06 -2.33
N ALA A 25 12.19 -11.03 -3.23
CA ALA A 25 11.18 -11.03 -4.28
C ALA A 25 9.75 -11.05 -3.72
N VAL A 26 9.48 -11.90 -2.73
CA VAL A 26 8.16 -12.04 -2.11
C VAL A 26 7.80 -10.84 -1.24
N SER A 27 8.76 -10.26 -0.53
CA SER A 27 8.53 -9.11 0.35
C SER A 27 8.54 -7.76 -0.35
N GLY A 28 9.16 -7.67 -1.53
CA GLY A 28 9.44 -6.41 -2.20
C GLY A 28 10.50 -5.56 -1.51
N LEU A 29 11.20 -6.09 -0.51
CA LEU A 29 12.24 -5.37 0.22
C LEU A 29 13.61 -5.51 -0.46
N PRO A 30 14.44 -4.46 -0.47
CA PRO A 30 15.84 -4.60 -0.83
C PRO A 30 16.56 -5.45 0.23
N VAL A 31 17.62 -6.15 -0.18
CA VAL A 31 18.38 -7.10 0.68
C VAL A 31 18.73 -6.52 2.05
N SER A 32 19.20 -5.27 2.10
CA SER A 32 19.58 -4.64 3.36
C SER A 32 18.38 -4.40 4.29
N ALA A 33 17.19 -4.15 3.75
CA ALA A 33 15.98 -4.02 4.54
C ALA A 33 15.52 -5.39 5.02
N ALA A 34 15.48 -6.40 4.15
CA ALA A 34 15.12 -7.77 4.54
C ALA A 34 16.01 -8.30 5.67
N ILE A 35 17.34 -8.09 5.61
CA ILE A 35 18.26 -8.50 6.67
C ILE A 35 17.98 -7.75 7.99
N ARG A 36 17.72 -6.44 7.94
CA ARG A 36 17.39 -5.67 9.15
C ARG A 36 16.07 -6.10 9.79
N GLU A 37 15.05 -6.38 8.99
CA GLU A 37 13.77 -6.93 9.47
C GLU A 37 13.98 -8.30 10.14
N MET A 38 14.78 -9.18 9.53
CA MET A 38 15.15 -10.48 10.10
C MET A 38 15.90 -10.34 11.43
N ILE A 39 16.85 -9.40 11.54
CA ILE A 39 17.58 -9.14 12.79
C ILE A 39 16.66 -8.56 13.88
N GLY A 40 15.72 -7.70 13.49
CA GLY A 40 14.76 -7.08 14.40
C GLY A 40 13.67 -8.02 14.94
N GLY A 41 13.66 -9.29 14.52
CA GLY A 41 12.62 -10.26 14.90
C GLY A 41 11.26 -9.98 14.29
N ILE A 42 11.19 -9.13 13.26
CA ILE A 42 9.94 -8.73 12.62
C ILE A 42 9.64 -9.73 11.49
N THR A 43 8.42 -10.28 11.49
CA THR A 43 7.95 -11.13 10.41
C THR A 43 7.92 -10.33 9.11
N ILE A 44 8.79 -10.69 8.16
CA ILE A 44 8.73 -10.18 6.79
C ILE A 44 7.36 -10.57 6.23
N ARG A 45 6.46 -9.59 6.12
CA ARG A 45 5.15 -9.81 5.50
C ARG A 45 5.33 -9.92 4.00
N GLN A 46 4.57 -10.81 3.39
CA GLN A 46 4.49 -10.86 1.94
C GLN A 46 3.97 -9.51 1.43
N ARG A 47 4.48 -9.08 0.28
CA ARG A 47 3.90 -7.94 -0.41
C ARG A 47 2.41 -8.24 -0.65
N PRO A 48 1.50 -7.29 -0.36
CA PRO A 48 0.09 -7.47 -0.71
C PRO A 48 -0.02 -7.83 -2.20
N PRO A 49 -0.86 -8.80 -2.58
CA PRO A 49 -1.14 -9.14 -3.98
C PRO A 49 -1.35 -7.88 -4.82
N GLN A 50 -0.87 -7.89 -6.07
CA GLN A 50 -0.99 -6.75 -6.97
C GLN A 50 -2.45 -6.28 -7.11
N GLU A 51 -3.40 -7.22 -7.09
CA GLU A 51 -4.85 -6.96 -7.11
C GLU A 51 -5.31 -6.11 -5.91
N LEU A 52 -4.81 -6.40 -4.69
CA LEU A 52 -5.09 -5.56 -3.52
C LEU A 52 -4.49 -4.17 -3.67
N HIS A 53 -3.27 -4.07 -4.23
CA HIS A 53 -2.64 -2.78 -4.49
C HIS A 53 -3.44 -1.92 -5.48
N ASP A 54 -3.86 -2.52 -6.59
CA ASP A 54 -4.64 -1.83 -7.62
C ASP A 54 -5.99 -1.35 -7.05
N LEU A 55 -6.61 -2.15 -6.18
CA LEU A 55 -7.82 -1.78 -5.47
C LEU A 55 -7.60 -0.62 -4.48
N TYR A 56 -6.48 -0.61 -3.74
CA TYR A 56 -6.11 0.54 -2.92
C TYR A 56 -5.90 1.81 -3.75
N VAL A 57 -5.29 1.71 -4.93
CA VAL A 57 -5.10 2.84 -5.84
C VAL A 57 -6.46 3.38 -6.31
N GLU A 58 -7.39 2.49 -6.62
CA GLU A 58 -8.73 2.88 -7.06
C GLU A 58 -9.54 3.55 -5.95
N ILE A 59 -9.53 3.01 -4.73
CA ILE A 59 -10.16 3.63 -3.55
C ILE A 59 -9.55 5.02 -3.30
N ASN A 60 -8.22 5.15 -3.40
CA ASN A 60 -7.55 6.44 -3.24
C ASN A 60 -7.99 7.46 -4.30
N ARG A 61 -8.24 7.03 -5.54
CA ARG A 61 -8.74 7.90 -6.61
C ARG A 61 -10.15 8.40 -6.29
N ILE A 62 -11.03 7.54 -5.79
CA ILE A 62 -12.38 7.95 -5.37
C ILE A 62 -12.31 8.93 -4.18
N GLY A 63 -11.47 8.63 -3.18
CA GLY A 63 -11.25 9.54 -2.04
C GLY A 63 -10.72 10.91 -2.45
N LYS A 64 -9.86 10.99 -3.47
CA LYS A 64 -9.42 12.27 -4.05
C LYS A 64 -10.58 13.06 -4.65
N ASN A 65 -11.46 12.43 -5.41
CA ASN A 65 -12.63 13.08 -5.99
C ASN A 65 -13.59 13.61 -4.90
N ILE A 66 -13.83 12.82 -3.86
CA ILE A 66 -14.62 13.25 -2.69
C ILE A 66 -13.99 14.49 -2.03
N ASN A 67 -12.67 14.48 -1.81
CA ASN A 67 -11.96 15.63 -1.25
C ASN A 67 -12.04 16.87 -2.13
N GLN A 68 -12.08 16.73 -3.45
CA GLN A 68 -12.31 17.87 -4.36
C GLN A 68 -13.70 18.46 -4.17
N ILE A 69 -14.73 17.62 -4.09
CA ILE A 69 -16.11 18.06 -3.83
C ILE A 69 -16.21 18.75 -2.47
N VAL A 70 -15.61 18.19 -1.41
CA VAL A 70 -15.58 18.81 -0.07
C VAL A 70 -14.90 20.17 -0.10
N ARG A 71 -13.75 20.30 -0.78
CA ARG A 71 -13.08 21.60 -0.93
C ARG A 71 -13.95 22.62 -1.67
N LYS A 72 -14.60 22.21 -2.75
CA LYS A 72 -15.53 23.04 -3.52
C LYS A 72 -16.73 23.47 -2.67
N ALA A 73 -17.27 22.57 -1.84
CA ALA A 73 -18.34 22.86 -0.90
C ALA A 73 -17.91 23.83 0.20
N ASN A 74 -16.74 23.63 0.81
CA ASN A 74 -16.18 24.53 1.82
C ASN A 74 -15.91 25.93 1.27
N ALA A 75 -15.61 26.04 -0.03
CA ALA A 75 -15.46 27.31 -0.73
C ALA A 75 -16.81 27.95 -1.15
N GLY A 76 -17.94 27.31 -0.85
CA GLY A 76 -19.29 27.82 -1.18
C GLY A 76 -19.71 27.60 -2.64
N PHE A 77 -18.93 26.87 -3.45
CA PHE A 77 -19.18 26.65 -4.88
C PHE A 77 -19.84 25.30 -5.18
N ALA A 78 -20.29 24.55 -4.18
CA ALA A 78 -20.93 23.27 -4.41
C ALA A 78 -22.27 23.42 -5.12
N THR A 79 -22.46 22.58 -6.13
CA THR A 79 -23.67 22.49 -6.94
C THR A 79 -24.47 21.24 -6.55
N LYS A 80 -25.74 21.17 -6.99
CA LYS A 80 -26.53 19.93 -6.86
C LYS A 80 -25.90 18.75 -7.58
N GLU A 81 -25.10 18.99 -8.62
CA GLU A 81 -24.35 17.95 -9.32
C GLU A 81 -23.26 17.34 -8.44
N ASP A 82 -22.50 18.19 -7.74
CA ASP A 82 -21.44 17.74 -6.83
C ASP A 82 -22.01 16.85 -5.70
N ILE A 83 -23.23 17.15 -5.22
CA ILE A 83 -23.91 16.32 -4.20
C ILE A 83 -24.35 14.97 -4.78
N ARG A 84 -24.80 14.94 -6.04
CA ARG A 84 -25.14 13.69 -6.74
C ARG A 84 -23.90 12.83 -6.95
N GLU A 85 -22.83 13.44 -7.43
CA GLU A 85 -21.53 12.79 -7.63
C GLU A 85 -20.97 12.25 -6.31
N LEU A 86 -21.01 13.04 -5.23
CA LEU A 86 -20.59 12.59 -3.90
C LEU A 86 -21.34 11.33 -3.45
N LYS A 87 -22.68 11.33 -3.56
CA LYS A 87 -23.49 10.15 -3.20
C LYS A 87 -23.13 8.93 -4.05
N PHE A 88 -22.84 9.12 -5.33
CA PHE A 88 -22.41 8.05 -6.22
C PHE A 88 -21.03 7.49 -5.84
N LEU A 89 -20.06 8.37 -5.59
CA LEU A 89 -18.70 7.98 -5.19
C LEU A 89 -18.69 7.25 -3.83
N MET A 90 -19.50 7.69 -2.87
CA MET A 90 -19.65 7.01 -1.57
C MET A 90 -20.18 5.58 -1.72
N ARG A 91 -21.24 5.39 -2.52
CA ARG A 91 -21.77 4.04 -2.81
C ARG A 91 -20.75 3.16 -3.54
N THR A 92 -19.96 3.75 -4.43
CA THR A 92 -18.92 3.02 -5.17
C THR A 92 -17.82 2.51 -4.24
N ILE A 93 -17.41 3.32 -3.25
CA ILE A 93 -16.48 2.87 -2.20
C ILE A 93 -17.08 1.75 -1.35
N GLU A 94 -18.34 1.87 -0.93
CA GLU A 94 -19.01 0.83 -0.13
C GLU A 94 -19.07 -0.51 -0.86
N THR A 95 -19.42 -0.51 -2.15
CA THR A 95 -19.43 -1.73 -2.97
C THR A 95 -18.04 -2.36 -3.07
N LYS A 96 -17.00 -1.57 -3.39
CA LYS A 96 -15.62 -2.05 -3.52
C LYS A 96 -15.05 -2.57 -2.19
N MET A 97 -15.38 -1.93 -1.07
CA MET A 97 -15.01 -2.40 0.27
C MET A 97 -15.72 -3.71 0.63
N THR A 98 -16.97 -3.89 0.18
CA THR A 98 -17.71 -5.14 0.41
C THR A 98 -17.14 -6.31 -0.41
N GLU A 99 -16.66 -6.04 -1.62
CA GLU A 99 -15.95 -7.03 -2.44
C GLU A 99 -14.65 -7.51 -1.78
N LEU A 100 -13.92 -6.59 -1.11
CA LEU A 100 -12.70 -6.92 -0.33
C LEU A 100 -12.96 -7.86 0.85
N VAL A 101 -14.07 -7.68 1.57
CA VAL A 101 -14.37 -8.48 2.77
C VAL A 101 -14.89 -9.88 2.42
N LYS A 102 -15.34 -10.08 1.18
CA LYS A 102 -15.83 -11.39 0.69
C LYS A 102 -14.71 -12.29 0.14
N GLN A 103 -13.51 -11.76 -0.07
CA GLN A 103 -12.30 -12.54 -0.42
C GLN A 103 -11.57 -12.99 0.84
#